data_AF-A0A2H0ALD8-F1
#
_entry.id   AF-A0A2H0ALD8-F1
#
_cell.length_a   1.000
_cell.length_b   1.000
_cell.length_c   1.000
_cell.angle_alpha   90.00
_cell.angle_beta   90.00
_cell.angle_gamma   90.00
#
_symmetry.space_group_name_H-M   'P 1'
#
loop_
_entity.id
_entity.type
_entity.pdbx_description
1 polymer ?
#
loop_
_entity_poly.entity_id
_entity_poly.type
_entity_poly.pdbx_seq_one_letter_code
_entity_poly.pdbx_strand_id
1 'polypeptide(L)'
;MNAIRFAHPALNEEVKSIAGWYLFSKEGTIRLGGSNVLFLVGHGVVDSSCCGSGGCSFALVPGAVVALKYAQDDQGRPVSLVAPITDPATREEIRDLLIRSEGVSQVNFETAGQ
;
A
#
# COMPACT_ATOMS: atom_id res chain seq x y z
N MET A 1 0.42 -0.73 21.94
CA MET A 1 0.41 -0.80 20.45
C MET A 1 -0.02 0.55 19.94
N ASN A 2 0.81 1.21 19.12
CA ASN A 2 0.42 2.45 18.44
C ASN A 2 -0.20 2.06 17.11
N ALA A 3 -1.52 2.18 16.96
CA ALA A 3 -2.22 1.83 15.75
C ALA A 3 -2.77 3.10 15.09
N ILE A 4 -2.70 3.15 13.77
CA ILE A 4 -3.09 4.29 12.96
C ILE A 4 -4.31 3.96 12.11
N ARG A 5 -5.10 4.99 11.79
CA ARG A 5 -6.24 4.87 10.89
C ARG A 5 -5.75 4.93 9.45
N PHE A 6 -6.07 3.89 8.68
CA PHE A 6 -5.79 3.82 7.26
C PHE A 6 -7.11 3.92 6.49
N ALA A 7 -7.28 5.00 5.73
CA ALA A 7 -8.41 5.14 4.81
C ALA A 7 -8.11 4.40 3.51
N HIS A 8 -8.99 3.49 3.12
CA HIS A 8 -8.81 2.68 1.93
C HIS A 8 -9.02 3.55 0.68
N PRO A 9 -8.00 3.66 -0.22
CA PRO A 9 -8.16 4.41 -1.46
C PRO A 9 -9.12 3.68 -2.40
N ALA A 10 -9.72 4.43 -3.33
CA ALA A 10 -10.45 3.84 -4.43
C ALA A 10 -9.50 3.05 -5.33
N LEU A 11 -9.92 1.84 -5.74
CA LEU A 11 -9.17 1.03 -6.68
C LEU A 11 -9.49 1.44 -8.12
N ASN A 12 -8.49 1.39 -8.98
CA ASN A 12 -8.53 1.75 -10.41
C ASN A 12 -8.89 3.22 -10.67
N GLU A 13 -8.65 4.10 -9.68
CA GLU A 13 -8.79 5.54 -9.82
C GLU A 13 -7.42 6.20 -9.94
N GLU A 14 -7.25 7.05 -10.96
CA GLU A 14 -6.01 7.77 -11.21
C GLU A 14 -5.84 8.93 -10.24
N VAL A 15 -4.76 8.92 -9.48
CA VAL A 15 -4.27 10.06 -8.73
C VAL A 15 -3.22 10.79 -9.57
N LYS A 16 -3.59 11.96 -10.07
CA LYS A 16 -2.73 12.80 -10.90
C LYS A 16 -1.84 13.70 -10.04
N SER A 17 -0.59 13.85 -10.47
CA SER A 17 0.40 14.77 -9.93
C SER A 17 1.12 15.49 -11.08
N ILE A 18 1.90 16.52 -10.76
CA ILE A 18 2.63 17.31 -11.77
C ILE A 18 3.64 16.45 -12.53
N ALA A 19 4.19 15.41 -11.89
CA ALA A 19 5.22 14.53 -12.46
C ALA A 19 4.67 13.26 -13.15
N GLY A 20 3.34 13.06 -13.14
CA GLY A 20 2.72 11.84 -13.65
C GLY A 20 1.49 11.44 -12.85
N TRP A 21 1.12 10.17 -12.90
CA TRP A 21 -0.06 9.66 -12.20
C TRP A 21 0.21 8.27 -11.62
N TYR A 22 -0.58 7.88 -10.64
CA TYR A 22 -0.59 6.51 -10.15
C TYR A 22 -2.01 6.05 -9.84
N LEU A 23 -2.21 4.74 -9.76
CA LEU A 23 -3.45 4.14 -9.26
C LEU A 23 -3.13 2.93 -8.40
N PHE A 24 -4.08 2.55 -7.53
CA PHE A 24 -4.06 1.25 -6.86
C PHE A 24 -4.94 0.27 -7.64
N SER A 25 -4.39 -0.83 -8.11
CA SER A 25 -5.12 -1.85 -8.89
C SER A 25 -5.69 -2.96 -8.00
N LYS A 26 -5.09 -3.20 -6.82
CA LYS A 26 -5.47 -4.28 -5.93
C LYS A 26 -5.25 -3.91 -4.46
N GLU A 27 -6.10 -4.45 -3.61
CA GLU A 27 -5.95 -4.48 -2.16
C GLU A 27 -6.03 -5.94 -1.70
N GLY A 28 -5.22 -6.31 -0.71
CA GLY A 28 -5.28 -7.64 -0.13
C GLY A 28 -4.68 -7.70 1.27
N THR A 29 -4.76 -8.89 1.87
CA THR A 29 -4.08 -9.19 3.13
C THR A 29 -3.24 -10.44 3.01
N ILE A 30 -2.03 -10.42 3.55
CA ILE A 30 -1.17 -11.60 3.69
C ILE A 30 -1.09 -12.03 5.16
N ARG A 31 -1.01 -13.33 5.41
CA ARG A 31 -0.88 -13.89 6.77
C ARG A 31 0.60 -14.09 7.09
N LEU A 32 1.08 -13.47 8.16
CA LEU A 32 2.47 -13.61 8.61
C LEU A 32 2.54 -13.56 10.14
N GLY A 33 3.19 -14.55 10.76
CA GLY A 33 3.37 -14.59 12.22
C GLY A 33 2.07 -14.49 13.04
N GLY A 34 0.94 -14.98 12.51
CA GLY A 34 -0.36 -14.90 13.19
C GLY A 34 -1.05 -13.52 13.09
N SER A 35 -0.49 -12.58 12.33
CA SER A 35 -1.11 -11.30 11.99
C SER A 35 -1.51 -11.27 10.51
N ASN A 36 -2.56 -10.50 10.20
CA ASN A 36 -2.89 -10.18 8.81
C ASN A 36 -2.24 -8.84 8.46
N VAL A 37 -1.42 -8.79 7.43
CA VAL A 37 -0.78 -7.57 6.95
C VAL A 37 -1.55 -7.06 5.75
N LEU A 38 -2.01 -5.81 5.82
CA LEU A 38 -2.69 -5.13 4.71
C LEU A 38 -1.65 -4.70 3.68
N PHE A 39 -1.97 -4.89 2.40
CA PHE A 39 -1.17 -4.36 1.31
C PHE A 39 -2.07 -3.85 0.17
N LEU A 40 -1.51 -2.94 -0.64
CA LEU A 40 -2.09 -2.49 -1.89
C LEU A 40 -1.06 -2.62 -2.99
N VAL A 41 -1.48 -3.00 -4.19
CA VAL A 41 -0.65 -2.96 -5.40
C VAL A 41 -1.05 -1.74 -6.20
N GLY A 42 -0.05 -0.96 -6.60
CA GLY A 42 -0.23 0.22 -7.42
C GLY A 42 0.69 0.24 -8.62
N HIS A 43 0.32 1.08 -9.57
CA HIS A 43 1.09 1.35 -10.78
C HIS A 43 1.27 2.86 -10.91
N GLY A 44 2.51 3.31 -11.02
CA GLY A 44 2.85 4.69 -11.33
C GLY A 44 3.31 4.82 -12.78
N VAL A 45 2.92 5.91 -13.44
CA VAL A 45 3.40 6.29 -14.76
C VAL A 45 3.97 7.70 -14.68
N VAL A 46 5.20 7.86 -15.17
CA VAL A 46 5.85 9.16 -15.31
C VAL A 46 5.57 9.70 -16.70
N ASP A 47 4.89 10.84 -16.78
CA ASP A 47 4.44 11.46 -18.04
C ASP A 47 5.48 12.46 -18.60
N SER A 48 6.49 12.83 -17.80
CA SER A 48 7.43 13.90 -18.14
C SER A 48 8.72 13.48 -18.87
N SER A 49 8.79 12.28 -19.47
CA SER A 49 10.03 11.80 -20.09
C SER A 49 10.06 12.05 -21.61
N CYS A 50 11.03 12.86 -22.07
CA CYS A 50 11.20 13.19 -23.51
C CYS A 50 11.59 12.00 -24.41
N CYS A 51 11.75 10.79 -23.85
CA CYS A 51 12.14 9.56 -24.53
C CYS A 51 11.21 8.36 -24.27
N GLY A 52 9.98 8.58 -23.77
CA GLY A 52 8.96 7.53 -23.60
C GLY A 52 8.38 7.41 -22.18
N SER A 53 7.17 6.88 -22.05
CA SER A 53 6.49 6.66 -20.76
C SER A 53 7.11 5.49 -20.00
N GLY A 54 7.64 5.75 -18.81
CA GLY A 54 8.10 4.71 -17.88
C GLY A 54 7.03 4.41 -16.83
N GLY A 55 6.69 3.14 -16.64
CA GLY A 55 5.77 2.69 -15.60
C GLY A 55 6.48 1.81 -14.56
N CYS A 56 6.07 1.88 -13.30
CA CYS A 56 6.53 0.97 -12.25
C CYS A 56 5.35 0.42 -11.44
N SER A 57 5.40 -0.89 -11.14
CA SER A 57 4.50 -1.54 -10.18
C SER A 57 5.13 -1.48 -8.77
N PHE A 58 4.33 -1.13 -7.78
CA PHE A 58 4.77 -1.07 -6.39
C PHE A 58 3.71 -1.66 -5.47
N ALA A 59 4.12 -2.08 -4.27
CA ALA A 59 3.22 -2.37 -3.18
C ALA A 59 3.35 -1.32 -2.08
N LEU A 60 2.22 -0.94 -1.49
CA LEU A 60 2.15 -0.17 -0.25
C LEU A 60 1.69 -1.11 0.87
N VAL A 61 2.39 -1.08 2.01
CA VAL A 61 2.06 -1.86 3.21
C VAL A 61 1.74 -0.89 4.34
N PRO A 62 0.45 -0.60 4.59
CA PRO A 62 0.03 0.26 5.70
C PRO A 62 0.38 -0.32 7.07
N GLY A 63 0.33 -1.64 7.22
CA GLY A 63 0.71 -2.33 8.44
C GLY A 63 -0.09 -3.59 8.72
N ALA A 64 0.08 -4.11 9.94
CA ALA A 64 -0.67 -5.26 10.43
C ALA A 64 -2.09 -4.83 10.86
N VAL A 65 -3.11 -5.51 10.36
CA VAL A 65 -4.52 -5.24 10.63
C VAL A 65 -4.84 -5.52 12.09
N VAL A 66 -5.26 -4.46 12.80
CA VAL A 66 -5.87 -4.54 14.14
C VAL A 66 -7.38 -4.64 14.03
N ALA A 67 -7.99 -3.85 13.13
CA ALA A 67 -9.41 -3.92 12.81
C ALA A 67 -9.63 -3.58 11.33
N LEU A 68 -10.18 -4.52 10.56
CA LEU A 68 -10.39 -4.35 9.12
C LEU A 68 -11.71 -3.63 8.84
N LYS A 69 -11.67 -2.54 8.07
CA LYS A 69 -12.86 -1.80 7.56
C LYS A 69 -13.91 -1.56 8.64
N TYR A 70 -13.47 -1.13 9.82
CA TYR A 70 -14.30 -1.00 11.03
C TYR A 70 -15.09 0.31 11.08
N ALA A 71 -14.71 1.29 10.26
CA ALA A 71 -15.33 2.60 10.20
C ALA A 71 -15.35 3.14 8.76
N GLN A 72 -15.93 4.31 8.59
CA GLN A 72 -15.79 5.14 7.38
C GLN A 72 -15.20 6.50 7.76
N ASP A 73 -14.55 7.16 6.80
CA ASP A 73 -14.14 8.56 6.94
C ASP A 73 -15.24 9.52 6.46
N ASP A 74 -14.96 10.83 6.50
CA ASP A 74 -15.92 11.88 6.11
C ASP A 74 -16.30 11.84 4.62
N GLN A 75 -15.55 11.09 3.80
CA GLN A 75 -15.84 10.86 2.37
C GLN A 75 -16.54 9.51 2.14
N GLY A 76 -16.91 8.79 3.20
CA GLY A 76 -17.56 7.47 3.13
C GLY A 76 -16.59 6.34 2.77
N ARG A 77 -15.27 6.58 2.74
CA ARG A 77 -14.29 5.54 2.41
C ARG A 77 -14.12 4.61 3.61
N PRO A 78 -14.02 3.28 3.42
CA PRO A 78 -13.73 2.36 4.50
C PRO A 78 -12.42 2.73 5.21
N VAL A 79 -12.38 2.56 6.53
CA VAL A 79 -11.19 2.82 7.36
C VAL A 79 -10.85 1.56 8.15
N SER A 80 -9.57 1.18 8.10
CA SER A 80 -8.98 0.14 8.95
C SER A 80 -8.11 0.75 10.03
N LEU A 81 -7.94 0.00 11.11
CA LEU A 81 -6.93 0.27 12.12
C LEU A 81 -5.76 -0.67 11.88
N VAL A 82 -4.57 -0.12 11.66
CA VAL A 82 -3.35 -0.90 11.36
C VAL A 82 -2.21 -0.53 12.32
N ALA A 83 -1.42 -1.52 12.71
CA ALA A 83 -0.21 -1.34 13.50
C ALA A 83 1.00 -1.26 12.55
N PRO A 84 1.85 -0.23 12.64
CA PRO A 84 3.07 -0.14 11.84
C PRO A 84 3.96 -1.35 12.07
N ILE A 85 4.54 -1.86 10.98
CA ILE A 85 5.50 -2.97 11.03
C ILE A 85 6.87 -2.34 11.17
N THR A 86 7.51 -2.45 12.34
CA THR A 86 8.81 -1.80 12.61
C THR A 86 9.98 -2.78 12.57
N ASP A 87 9.72 -4.07 12.76
CA ASP A 87 10.74 -5.10 12.76
C ASP A 87 11.34 -5.29 11.35
N PRO A 88 12.68 -5.12 11.19
CA PRO A 88 13.31 -5.23 9.88
C PRO A 88 13.18 -6.61 9.24
N ALA A 89 13.31 -7.69 10.03
CA ALA A 89 13.20 -9.05 9.49
C ALA A 89 11.81 -9.33 8.92
N THR A 90 10.77 -8.90 9.64
CA THR A 90 9.37 -8.96 9.19
C THR A 90 9.17 -8.16 7.91
N ARG A 91 9.76 -6.96 7.79
CA ARG A 91 9.68 -6.14 6.57
C ARG A 91 10.34 -6.83 5.37
N GLU A 92 11.50 -7.44 5.56
CA GLU A 92 12.16 -8.21 4.49
C GLU A 92 11.31 -9.39 4.05
N GLU A 93 10.73 -10.16 4.97
CA GLU A 93 9.86 -11.30 4.64
C GLU A 93 8.62 -10.87 3.84
N ILE A 94 7.97 -9.78 4.25
CA ILE A 94 6.84 -9.19 3.53
C ILE A 94 7.26 -8.72 2.14
N ARG A 95 8.43 -8.08 2.03
CA ARG A 95 8.96 -7.59 0.76
C ARG A 95 9.16 -8.75 -0.21
N ASP A 96 9.87 -9.79 0.22
CA ASP A 96 10.14 -10.97 -0.61
C ASP A 96 8.86 -11.65 -1.05
N LEU A 97 7.88 -11.78 -0.15
CA LEU A 97 6.59 -12.38 -0.46
C LEU A 97 5.82 -11.55 -1.51
N LEU A 98 5.70 -10.23 -1.32
CA LEU A 98 4.95 -9.38 -2.24
C LEU A 98 5.63 -9.26 -3.60
N ILE A 99 6.96 -9.18 -3.67
CA ILE A 99 7.69 -9.20 -4.95
C ILE A 99 7.39 -10.49 -5.71
N ARG A 100 7.45 -11.65 -5.03
CA ARG A 100 7.21 -12.96 -5.67
C ARG A 100 5.76 -13.20 -6.07
N SER A 101 4.81 -12.78 -5.25
CA SER A 101 3.38 -13.08 -5.44
C SER A 101 2.65 -12.05 -6.30
N GLU A 102 3.01 -10.77 -6.19
CA GLU A 102 2.33 -9.67 -6.86
C GLU A 102 3.14 -9.09 -8.04
N GLY A 103 4.39 -9.52 -8.24
CA GLY A 103 5.23 -9.05 -9.35
C GLY A 103 5.56 -7.55 -9.28
N VAL A 104 5.56 -6.99 -8.07
CA VAL A 104 5.92 -5.59 -7.82
C VAL A 104 7.44 -5.41 -7.81
N SER A 105 7.93 -4.26 -8.26
CA SER A 105 9.37 -3.96 -8.24
C SER A 105 9.80 -3.24 -6.96
N GLN A 106 8.86 -2.67 -6.21
CA GLN A 106 9.11 -1.92 -4.98
C GLN A 106 8.06 -2.24 -3.92
N VAL A 107 8.46 -2.24 -2.65
CA VAL A 107 7.56 -2.43 -1.50
C VAL A 107 7.83 -1.33 -0.49
N ASN A 108 6.85 -0.46 -0.32
CA ASN A 108 6.89 0.70 0.56
C ASN A 108 6.08 0.41 1.82
N PHE A 109 6.65 0.69 2.98
CA PHE A 109 5.95 0.57 4.26
C PHE A 109 5.54 1.97 4.71
N GLU A 110 4.28 2.15 5.11
CA GLU A 110 3.90 3.43 5.72
C GLU A 110 4.62 3.60 7.05
N THR A 111 5.40 4.67 7.14
CA THR A 111 5.85 5.23 8.41
C THR A 111 4.78 6.19 8.89
N ALA A 112 4.35 6.07 10.15
CA ALA A 112 3.43 7.03 10.76
C ALA A 112 3.99 8.45 10.58
N GLY A 113 3.38 9.24 9.68
CA GLY A 113 3.85 10.57 9.33
C GLY A 113 3.34 11.07 7.98
N GLN A 114 2.11 11.58 7.96
CA GLN A 114 1.79 12.83 7.27
C GLN A 114 1.11 13.76 8.26
#